data_AF-A0A928R3R1-F1
#
_entry.id   AF-A0A928R3R1-F1
#
_cell.length_a   1.000
_cell.length_b   1.000
_cell.length_c   1.000
_cell.angle_alpha   90.00
_cell.angle_beta   90.00
_cell.angle_gamma   90.00
#
_symmetry.space_group_name_H-M   'P 1'
#
loop_
_entity.id
_entity.type
_entity.pdbx_description
1 polymer ?
#
loop_
_entity_poly.entity_id
_entity_poly.type
_entity_poly.pdbx_seq_one_letter_code
_entity_poly.pdbx_strand_id
1 'polypeptide(L)'
;MFHGVKSLSISSLGLSQIYLNAEKLKNIEAWFNPTDLTNFQPLPVHDFGNGRLTLTDGHSRAFVAWRHGVREIPVVYDTDEIVAGETGQMLYREDLVWCQRFGLAHIWDLKDRILPPEKYQESWIGRCDRSYSLLTKSNQQQREKWQLQYSHLHLYGASEDMRFLYFENDRGESFKVPAHCQ
;
A
#
# COMPACT_ATOMS: atom_id res chain seq x y z
N MET A 1 -1.73 8.27 18.49
CA MET A 1 -2.78 7.22 18.57
C MET A 1 -4.07 7.78 19.16
N PHE A 2 -5.22 7.19 18.82
CA PHE A 2 -6.51 7.48 19.45
C PHE A 2 -7.26 6.17 19.74
N HIS A 3 -8.28 6.22 20.62
CA HIS A 3 -9.11 5.06 20.96
C HIS A 3 -10.53 5.22 20.39
N GLY A 4 -11.17 4.08 20.09
CA GLY A 4 -12.53 4.03 19.55
C GLY A 4 -12.61 4.47 18.08
N VAL A 5 -13.84 4.70 17.62
CA VAL A 5 -14.13 5.16 16.26
C VAL A 5 -14.12 6.68 16.19
N LYS A 6 -13.49 7.23 15.15
CA LYS A 6 -13.55 8.66 14.83
C LYS A 6 -14.06 8.87 13.41
N SER A 7 -14.82 9.95 13.18
CA SER A 7 -15.09 10.44 11.83
C SER A 7 -13.90 11.28 11.38
N LEU A 8 -13.32 10.97 10.22
CA LEU A 8 -12.26 11.77 9.62
C LEU A 8 -12.56 12.06 8.15
N SER A 9 -12.07 13.20 7.66
CA SER A 9 -12.10 13.51 6.25
C SER A 9 -11.34 12.47 5.44
N ILE A 10 -11.96 11.94 4.38
CA ILE A 10 -11.28 11.04 3.44
C ILE A 10 -10.05 11.74 2.83
N SER A 11 -10.11 13.05 2.61
CA SER A 11 -8.99 13.80 2.01
C SER A 11 -7.75 13.89 2.89
N SER A 12 -7.88 13.76 4.22
CA SER A 12 -6.74 13.82 5.13
C SER A 12 -6.01 12.49 5.27
N LEU A 13 -6.64 11.37 4.89
CA LEU A 13 -6.06 10.03 5.03
C LEU A 13 -4.98 9.77 3.99
N GLY A 14 -3.86 9.19 4.40
CA GLY A 14 -2.79 8.70 3.53
C GLY A 14 -3.13 7.36 2.88
N LEU A 15 -2.31 6.98 1.90
CA LEU A 15 -2.39 5.69 1.20
C LEU A 15 -1.15 4.83 1.51
N SER A 16 -1.36 3.52 1.49
CA SER A 16 -0.33 2.48 1.57
C SER A 16 -0.55 1.42 0.48
N GLN A 17 -1.31 1.77 -0.56
CA GLN A 17 -1.67 0.87 -1.64
C GLN A 17 -1.72 1.64 -2.94
N ILE A 18 -1.09 1.11 -3.99
CA ILE A 18 -0.92 1.81 -5.27
C ILE A 18 -1.90 1.35 -6.36
N TYR A 19 -2.58 0.22 -6.19
CA TYR A 19 -3.58 -0.29 -7.15
C TYR A 19 -4.86 -0.71 -6.44
N LEU A 20 -6.00 -0.70 -7.12
CA LEU A 20 -7.27 -1.26 -6.66
C LEU A 20 -7.65 -2.48 -7.50
N ASN A 21 -8.41 -3.41 -6.92
CA ASN A 21 -8.94 -4.57 -7.62
C ASN A 21 -10.35 -4.26 -8.14
N ALA A 22 -10.58 -4.36 -9.45
CA ALA A 22 -11.84 -4.04 -10.10
C ALA A 22 -13.03 -4.86 -9.59
N GLU A 23 -12.82 -6.16 -9.32
CA GLU A 23 -13.87 -7.05 -8.81
C GLU A 23 -14.21 -6.71 -7.36
N LYS A 24 -13.21 -6.41 -6.53
CA LYS A 24 -13.42 -5.94 -5.15
C LYS A 24 -14.23 -4.64 -5.14
N LEU A 25 -13.96 -3.71 -6.06
CA LEU A 25 -14.76 -2.48 -6.20
C LEU A 25 -16.22 -2.82 -6.57
N LYS A 26 -16.44 -3.67 -7.57
CA LYS A 26 -17.81 -4.09 -7.96
C LYS A 26 -18.57 -4.71 -6.78
N ASN A 27 -17.91 -5.53 -5.97
CA ASN A 27 -18.52 -6.16 -4.81
C ASN A 27 -18.87 -5.14 -3.72
N ILE A 28 -18.04 -4.10 -3.53
CA ILE A 28 -18.33 -3.02 -2.59
C ILE A 28 -19.49 -2.16 -3.09
N GLU A 29 -19.49 -1.80 -4.37
CA GLU A 29 -20.56 -1.02 -5.02
C GLU A 29 -21.94 -1.71 -4.90
N ALA A 30 -21.98 -3.05 -4.81
CA ALA A 30 -23.23 -3.80 -4.69
C ALA A 30 -23.96 -3.62 -3.34
N TRP A 31 -23.25 -3.23 -2.27
CA TRP A 31 -23.85 -3.03 -0.94
C TRP A 31 -23.65 -1.62 -0.39
N PHE A 32 -22.75 -0.82 -0.97
CA PHE A 32 -22.44 0.50 -0.46
C PHE A 32 -23.61 1.47 -0.62
N ASN A 33 -23.96 2.17 0.46
CA ASN A 33 -24.99 3.19 0.47
C ASN A 33 -24.41 4.53 0.97
N PRO A 34 -24.27 5.56 0.12
CA PRO A 34 -23.68 6.84 0.54
C PRO A 34 -24.52 7.64 1.53
N THR A 35 -25.83 7.34 1.64
CA THR A 35 -26.73 8.02 2.59
C THR A 35 -26.92 7.24 3.88
N ASP A 36 -26.42 6.00 3.95
CA ASP A 36 -26.52 5.13 5.11
C ASP A 36 -25.22 4.32 5.31
N LEU A 37 -24.38 4.82 6.22
CA LEU A 37 -23.11 4.20 6.57
C LEU A 37 -23.23 3.20 7.74
N THR A 38 -24.43 2.79 8.16
CA THR A 38 -24.59 1.84 9.28
C THR A 38 -23.86 0.51 9.04
N ASN A 39 -23.80 0.04 7.79
CA ASN A 39 -23.05 -1.17 7.42
C ASN A 39 -21.59 -0.90 7.01
N PHE A 40 -21.15 0.35 7.04
CA PHE A 40 -19.79 0.73 6.69
C PHE A 40 -18.88 0.60 7.91
N GLN A 41 -18.19 -0.54 8.01
CA GLN A 41 -17.23 -0.76 9.10
C GLN A 41 -16.13 0.32 9.10
N PRO A 42 -15.69 0.80 10.26
CA PRO A 42 -14.59 1.76 10.35
C PRO A 42 -13.36 1.29 9.57
N LEU A 43 -12.65 2.21 8.91
CA LEU A 43 -11.42 1.88 8.21
C LEU A 43 -10.23 1.92 9.19
N PRO A 44 -9.35 0.91 9.21
CA PRO A 44 -8.19 0.92 10.06
C PRO A 44 -7.14 1.91 9.52
N VAL A 45 -6.57 2.71 10.43
CA VAL A 45 -5.56 3.73 10.09
C VAL A 45 -4.41 3.72 11.11
N HIS A 46 -3.19 4.01 10.64
CA HIS A 46 -2.01 4.12 11.49
C HIS A 46 -1.16 5.34 11.10
N ASP A 47 -0.44 5.93 12.05
CA ASP A 47 0.58 6.95 11.78
C ASP A 47 1.96 6.31 11.80
N PHE A 48 2.61 6.25 10.64
CA PHE A 48 3.94 5.62 10.47
C PHE A 48 5.11 6.56 10.78
N GLY A 49 4.85 7.68 11.48
CA GLY A 49 5.84 8.66 11.93
C GLY A 49 5.92 9.92 11.07
N ASN A 50 4.99 10.09 10.11
CA ASN A 50 4.93 11.27 9.24
C ASN A 50 3.82 12.26 9.65
N GLY A 51 3.12 11.99 10.77
CA GLY A 51 2.05 12.86 11.28
C GLY A 51 0.74 12.74 10.48
N ARG A 52 0.66 11.80 9.55
CA ARG A 52 -0.53 11.56 8.71
C ARG A 52 -1.06 10.16 8.93
N LEU A 53 -2.28 10.09 9.44
CA LEU A 53 -3.03 8.83 9.51
C LEU A 53 -3.20 8.25 8.12
N THR A 54 -2.70 7.04 7.92
CA THR A 54 -2.68 6.33 6.65
C THR A 54 -3.53 5.08 6.77
N LEU A 55 -4.37 4.82 5.77
CA LEU A 55 -5.16 3.59 5.68
C LEU A 55 -4.22 2.38 5.68
N THR A 56 -4.42 1.45 6.61
CA THR A 56 -3.70 0.16 6.64
C THR A 56 -4.46 -0.90 5.84
N ASP A 57 -5.78 -0.78 5.80
CA ASP A 57 -6.67 -1.48 4.87
C ASP A 57 -7.87 -0.56 4.55
N GLY A 58 -8.72 -0.99 3.61
CA GLY A 58 -9.97 -0.32 3.29
C GLY A 58 -9.88 0.68 2.15
N HIS A 59 -8.75 0.76 1.42
CA HIS A 59 -8.59 1.67 0.27
C HIS A 59 -9.71 1.50 -0.76
N SER A 60 -10.14 0.27 -1.05
CA SER A 60 -11.29 0.03 -1.95
C SER A 60 -12.60 0.63 -1.41
N ARG A 61 -12.86 0.53 -0.10
CA ARG A 61 -14.06 1.10 0.54
C ARG A 61 -13.98 2.63 0.60
N ALA A 62 -12.82 3.18 0.94
CA ALA A 62 -12.57 4.63 0.90
C ALA A 62 -12.75 5.20 -0.51
N PHE A 63 -12.28 4.48 -1.53
CA PHE A 63 -12.40 4.90 -2.93
C PHE A 63 -13.85 4.93 -3.39
N VAL A 64 -14.63 3.87 -3.12
CA VAL A 64 -16.07 3.84 -3.43
C VAL A 64 -16.81 4.96 -2.68
N ALA A 65 -16.54 5.15 -1.38
CA ALA A 65 -17.16 6.22 -0.60
C ALA A 65 -16.88 7.60 -1.19
N TRP A 66 -15.62 7.90 -1.53
CA TRP A 66 -15.23 9.14 -2.20
C TRP A 66 -15.95 9.32 -3.54
N ARG A 67 -16.04 8.27 -4.36
CA ARG A 67 -16.68 8.30 -5.68
C ARG A 67 -18.16 8.67 -5.60
N HIS A 68 -18.83 8.29 -4.52
CA HIS A 68 -20.23 8.65 -4.24
C HIS A 68 -20.39 9.94 -3.42
N GLY A 69 -19.32 10.74 -3.29
CA GLY A 69 -19.39 12.06 -2.68
C GLY A 69 -19.31 12.08 -1.15
N VAL A 70 -19.10 10.93 -0.49
CA VAL A 70 -18.83 10.89 0.95
C VAL A 70 -17.52 11.62 1.23
N ARG A 71 -17.54 12.52 2.22
CA ARG A 71 -16.38 13.34 2.59
C ARG A 71 -15.74 12.90 3.89
N GLU A 72 -16.51 12.34 4.81
CA GLU A 72 -16.03 11.82 6.07
C GLU A 72 -16.38 10.34 6.22
N ILE A 73 -15.47 9.58 6.80
CA ILE A 73 -15.65 8.14 7.03
C ILE A 73 -15.30 7.79 8.48
N PRO A 74 -15.95 6.77 9.05
CA PRO A 74 -15.52 6.22 10.32
C PRO A 74 -14.16 5.53 10.16
N VAL A 75 -13.26 5.77 11.09
CA VAL A 75 -11.94 5.15 11.17
C VAL A 75 -11.66 4.64 12.58
N VAL A 76 -10.76 3.68 12.69
CA VAL A 76 -10.22 3.15 13.95
C VAL A 76 -8.70 3.15 13.89
N TYR A 77 -8.03 3.46 15.00
CA TYR A 77 -6.57 3.39 15.03
C TYR A 77 -6.14 1.93 15.06
N ASP A 78 -5.35 1.53 14.08
CA ASP A 78 -4.87 0.16 13.93
C ASP A 78 -3.66 -0.07 14.85
N THR A 79 -3.79 -1.05 15.74
CA THR A 79 -2.74 -1.46 16.68
C THR A 79 -2.39 -2.93 16.51
N ASP A 80 -2.86 -3.60 15.45
CA ASP A 80 -2.53 -5.00 15.23
C ASP A 80 -1.02 -5.13 15.02
N GLU A 81 -0.42 -6.19 15.57
CA GLU A 81 1.04 -6.40 15.54
C GLU A 81 1.59 -6.46 14.10
N ILE A 82 0.77 -6.93 13.15
CA ILE A 82 1.12 -6.96 11.72
C ILE A 82 1.29 -5.55 11.11
N VAL A 83 0.77 -4.51 11.78
CA VAL A 83 0.89 -3.10 11.40
C VAL A 83 1.86 -2.36 12.33
N ALA A 84 1.62 -2.46 13.64
CA ALA A 84 2.32 -1.68 14.65
C ALA A 84 3.69 -2.26 15.04
N GLY A 85 3.91 -3.56 14.82
CA GLY A 85 5.18 -4.23 15.08
C GLY A 85 6.29 -3.76 14.15
N GLU A 86 7.54 -4.08 14.51
CA GLU A 86 8.73 -3.62 13.77
C GLU A 86 8.68 -3.98 12.27
N THR A 87 8.31 -5.24 11.97
CA THR A 87 8.19 -5.71 10.58
C THR A 87 7.05 -5.00 9.85
N GLY A 88 5.90 -4.80 10.49
CA GLY A 88 4.77 -4.08 9.92
C GLY A 88 5.14 -2.64 9.57
N GLN A 89 5.73 -1.92 10.53
CA GLN A 89 6.22 -0.55 10.35
C GLN A 89 7.19 -0.45 9.17
N MET A 90 8.12 -1.39 9.03
CA MET A 90 9.05 -1.41 7.90
C MET A 90 8.32 -1.60 6.56
N LEU A 91 7.39 -2.55 6.46
CA LEU A 91 6.65 -2.85 5.23
C LEU A 91 5.78 -1.67 4.80
N TYR A 92 4.99 -1.11 5.72
CA TYR A 92 4.13 0.03 5.40
C TYR A 92 4.93 1.27 5.02
N ARG A 93 6.12 1.49 5.62
CA ARG A 93 6.99 2.60 5.19
C ARG A 93 7.43 2.43 3.73
N GLU A 94 7.70 1.21 3.27
CA GLU A 94 7.97 0.96 1.84
C GLU A 94 6.74 1.22 0.97
N ASP A 95 5.55 0.84 1.42
CA ASP A 95 4.30 1.16 0.71
C ASP A 95 4.09 2.68 0.56
N LEU A 96 4.41 3.45 1.60
CA LEU A 96 4.38 4.92 1.60
C LEU A 96 5.40 5.50 0.62
N VAL A 97 6.61 4.94 0.56
CA VAL A 97 7.64 5.33 -0.43
C VAL A 97 7.14 5.09 -1.85
N TRP A 98 6.47 3.97 -2.11
CA TRP A 98 5.88 3.72 -3.43
C TRP A 98 4.75 4.71 -3.75
N CYS A 99 3.85 4.97 -2.79
CA CYS A 99 2.81 5.97 -2.98
C CYS A 99 3.41 7.34 -3.33
N GLN A 100 4.44 7.77 -2.59
CA GLN A 100 5.15 9.03 -2.88
C GLN A 100 5.78 9.05 -4.27
N ARG A 101 6.51 8.00 -4.64
CA ARG A 101 7.20 7.90 -5.94
C ARG A 101 6.23 7.92 -7.12
N PHE A 102 5.05 7.33 -6.95
CA PHE A 102 4.00 7.32 -7.97
C PHE A 102 3.06 8.53 -7.91
N GLY A 103 3.32 9.50 -7.04
CA GLY A 103 2.51 10.72 -6.90
C GLY A 103 1.12 10.46 -6.31
N LEU A 104 0.97 9.43 -5.48
CA LEU A 104 -0.29 9.00 -4.87
C LEU A 104 -0.38 9.56 -3.45
N ALA A 105 -1.03 10.70 -3.32
CA ALA A 105 -1.18 11.39 -2.05
C ALA A 105 -2.57 11.18 -1.44
N HIS A 106 -3.59 10.92 -2.26
CA HIS A 106 -4.98 10.89 -1.83
C HIS A 106 -5.75 9.80 -2.55
N ILE A 107 -6.89 9.40 -1.96
CA ILE A 107 -7.69 8.27 -2.46
C ILE A 107 -8.06 8.38 -3.95
N TRP A 108 -8.28 9.60 -4.44
CA TRP A 108 -8.66 9.84 -5.84
C TRP A 108 -7.52 9.61 -6.83
N ASP A 109 -6.28 9.58 -6.37
CA ASP A 109 -5.12 9.26 -7.22
C ASP A 109 -5.12 7.77 -7.65
N LEU A 110 -5.96 6.95 -7.01
CA LEU A 110 -6.19 5.55 -7.41
C LEU A 110 -7.21 5.38 -8.53
N LYS A 111 -7.86 6.46 -9.00
CA LYS A 111 -8.93 6.38 -10.02
C LYS A 111 -8.50 5.71 -11.33
N ASP A 112 -7.24 5.91 -11.72
CA ASP A 112 -6.65 5.37 -12.95
C ASP A 112 -5.77 4.13 -12.67
N ARG A 113 -5.83 3.59 -11.45
CA ARG A 113 -5.00 2.48 -10.96
C ARG A 113 -5.85 1.27 -10.56
N ILE A 114 -6.90 1.01 -11.33
CA ILE A 114 -7.82 -0.11 -11.11
C ILE A 114 -7.46 -1.24 -12.06
N LEU A 115 -7.11 -2.41 -11.50
CA LEU A 115 -6.65 -3.56 -12.24
C LEU A 115 -7.67 -4.72 -12.21
N PRO A 116 -7.76 -5.53 -13.29
CA PRO A 116 -8.41 -6.84 -13.23
C PRO A 116 -7.78 -7.74 -12.16
N PRO A 117 -8.52 -8.71 -11.59
CA PRO A 117 -8.04 -9.55 -10.48
C PRO A 117 -6.66 -10.18 -10.69
N GLU A 118 -6.43 -10.79 -11.86
CA GLU A 118 -5.15 -11.43 -12.19
C GLU A 118 -3.98 -10.44 -12.19
N LYS A 119 -4.16 -9.26 -12.81
CA LYS A 119 -3.14 -8.21 -12.83
C LYS A 119 -2.92 -7.60 -11.46
N TYR A 120 -3.97 -7.45 -10.65
CA TYR A 120 -3.85 -7.00 -9.27
C TYR A 120 -3.03 -7.97 -8.43
N GLN A 121 -3.25 -9.28 -8.59
CA GLN A 121 -2.49 -10.31 -7.90
C GLN A 121 -0.99 -10.19 -8.21
N GLU A 122 -0.62 -9.99 -9.49
CA GLU A 122 0.79 -9.86 -9.88
C GLU A 122 1.42 -8.52 -9.47
N SER A 123 0.69 -7.42 -9.74
CA SER A 123 1.22 -6.05 -9.66
C SER A 123 1.18 -5.47 -8.25
N TRP A 124 0.27 -5.94 -7.40
CA TRP A 124 0.15 -5.51 -6.01
C TRP A 124 0.52 -6.62 -5.04
N ILE A 125 -0.21 -7.74 -5.01
CA ILE A 125 0.04 -8.79 -4.01
C ILE A 125 1.45 -9.36 -4.15
N GLY A 126 1.84 -9.78 -5.36
CA GLY A 126 3.19 -10.26 -5.62
C GLY A 126 4.27 -9.19 -5.40
N ARG A 127 3.94 -7.90 -5.50
CA ARG A 127 4.86 -6.80 -5.18
C ARG A 127 5.12 -6.75 -3.67
N CYS A 128 4.06 -6.80 -2.86
CA CYS A 128 4.16 -6.88 -1.41
C CYS A 128 4.93 -8.13 -0.97
N ASP A 129 4.69 -9.30 -1.57
CA ASP A 129 5.42 -10.54 -1.26
C ASP A 129 6.93 -10.43 -1.53
N ARG A 130 7.29 -9.77 -2.64
CA ARG A 130 8.70 -9.52 -2.99
C ARG A 130 9.34 -8.53 -2.02
N SER A 131 8.63 -7.47 -1.62
CA SER A 131 9.11 -6.51 -0.62
C SER A 131 9.28 -7.17 0.74
N TYR A 132 8.31 -7.99 1.15
CA TYR A 132 8.41 -8.80 2.36
C TYR A 132 9.65 -9.67 2.36
N SER A 133 9.89 -10.42 1.29
CA SER A 133 11.10 -11.25 1.15
C SER A 133 12.37 -10.41 1.25
N LEU A 134 12.42 -9.26 0.56
CA LEU A 134 13.58 -8.37 0.61
C LEU A 134 13.82 -7.84 2.03
N LEU A 135 12.82 -7.25 2.68
CA LEU A 135 12.98 -6.57 3.96
C LEU A 135 13.27 -7.53 5.12
N THR A 136 12.69 -8.73 5.09
CA THR A 136 12.82 -9.71 6.19
C THR A 136 14.02 -10.65 6.05
N LYS A 137 14.53 -10.86 4.82
CA LYS A 137 15.65 -11.77 4.55
C LYS A 137 16.94 -11.07 4.15
N SER A 138 17.00 -9.75 4.28
CA SER A 138 18.23 -8.97 4.09
C SER A 138 18.40 -7.92 5.18
N ASN A 139 19.62 -7.46 5.37
CA ASN A 139 19.91 -6.30 6.19
C ASN A 139 20.08 -5.02 5.33
N GLN A 140 20.14 -3.88 5.99
CA GLN A 140 20.25 -2.57 5.35
C GLN A 140 21.50 -2.47 4.45
N GLN A 141 22.66 -2.94 4.91
CA GLN A 141 23.91 -2.86 4.14
C GLN A 141 23.84 -3.66 2.82
N GLN A 142 23.19 -4.83 2.85
CA GLN A 142 22.98 -5.63 1.64
C GLN A 142 22.10 -4.87 0.64
N ARG A 143 20.99 -4.28 1.11
CA ARG A 143 20.08 -3.50 0.25
C ARG A 143 20.75 -2.27 -0.34
N GLU A 144 21.54 -1.55 0.45
CA GLU A 144 22.34 -0.40 -0.04
C GLU A 144 23.35 -0.83 -1.10
N LYS A 145 24.08 -1.93 -0.88
CA LYS A 145 25.00 -2.48 -1.89
C LYS A 145 24.27 -2.81 -3.18
N TRP A 146 23.14 -3.51 -3.12
CA TRP A 146 22.36 -3.88 -4.30
C TRP A 146 21.78 -2.65 -5.01
N GLN A 147 21.28 -1.67 -4.26
CA GLN A 147 20.77 -0.41 -4.79
C GLN A 147 21.86 0.39 -5.54
N LEU A 148 23.11 0.37 -5.06
CA LEU A 148 24.23 1.04 -5.73
C LEU A 148 24.62 0.42 -7.07
N GLN A 149 24.39 -0.89 -7.27
CA GLN A 149 24.69 -1.56 -8.55
C GLN A 149 23.81 -1.03 -9.70
N TYR A 150 22.58 -0.61 -9.39
CA TYR A 150 21.63 -0.08 -10.35
C TYR A 150 21.05 1.25 -9.86
N SER A 151 21.89 2.26 -9.68
CA SER A 151 21.54 3.56 -9.09
C SER A 151 20.46 4.37 -9.84
N HIS A 152 20.13 3.99 -11.07
CA HIS A 152 19.06 4.59 -11.89
C HIS A 152 17.72 3.86 -11.75
N LEU A 153 17.67 2.76 -11.00
CA LEU A 153 16.46 2.00 -10.67
C LEU A 153 16.25 1.99 -9.16
N HIS A 154 15.08 1.57 -8.72
CA HIS A 154 14.73 1.44 -7.31
C HIS A 154 14.57 -0.02 -6.94
N LEU A 155 15.40 -0.52 -6.03
CA LEU A 155 15.24 -1.85 -5.47
C LEU A 155 13.95 -1.88 -4.63
N TYR A 156 13.03 -2.77 -4.96
CA TYR A 156 11.74 -2.86 -4.25
C TYR A 156 11.39 -4.27 -3.77
N GLY A 157 12.14 -5.30 -4.17
CA GLY A 157 11.83 -6.65 -3.72
C GLY A 157 12.87 -7.70 -4.07
N ALA A 158 12.65 -8.91 -3.58
CA ALA A 158 13.45 -10.10 -3.84
C ALA A 158 12.54 -11.32 -4.06
N SER A 159 13.05 -12.36 -4.71
CA SER A 159 12.38 -13.66 -4.72
C SER A 159 12.47 -14.31 -3.33
N GLU A 160 11.55 -15.22 -3.03
CA GLU A 160 11.49 -15.88 -1.72
C GLU A 160 12.79 -16.62 -1.37
N ASP A 161 13.44 -17.24 -2.37
CA ASP A 161 14.72 -17.92 -2.26
C ASP A 161 15.94 -16.98 -2.34
N MET A 162 15.71 -15.66 -2.39
CA MET A 162 16.71 -14.60 -2.51
C MET A 162 17.63 -14.73 -3.74
N ARG A 163 17.27 -15.54 -4.75
CA ARG A 163 18.07 -15.69 -5.99
C ARG A 163 17.94 -14.51 -6.94
N PHE A 164 16.82 -13.79 -6.88
CA PHE A 164 16.55 -12.66 -7.75
C PHE A 164 16.16 -11.43 -6.95
N LEU A 165 16.63 -10.28 -7.41
CA LEU A 165 16.23 -8.96 -6.94
C LEU A 165 15.35 -8.31 -7.99
N TYR A 166 14.41 -7.49 -7.52
CA TYR A 166 13.47 -6.78 -8.35
C TYR A 166 13.68 -5.28 -8.18
N PHE A 167 13.98 -4.65 -9.30
CA PHE A 167 14.16 -3.23 -9.44
C PHE A 167 13.03 -2.64 -10.27
N GLU A 168 12.75 -1.36 -10.11
CA GLU A 168 11.81 -0.65 -10.97
C GLU A 168 12.32 0.74 -11.33
N ASN A 169 11.94 1.24 -12.51
CA ASN A 169 12.22 2.63 -12.86
C ASN A 169 11.09 3.57 -12.39
N ASP A 170 11.22 4.87 -12.67
CA ASP A 170 10.22 5.88 -12.29
C ASP A 170 8.87 5.71 -12.99
N ARG A 171 8.81 4.92 -14.07
CA ARG A 171 7.56 4.56 -14.76
C ARG A 171 6.89 3.31 -14.16
N GLY A 172 7.53 2.66 -13.19
CA GLY A 172 7.06 1.42 -12.59
C GLY A 172 7.31 0.17 -13.44
N GLU A 173 8.17 0.26 -14.46
CA GLU A 173 8.61 -0.92 -15.22
C GLU A 173 9.54 -1.76 -14.35
N SER A 174 9.27 -3.07 -14.25
CA SER A 174 10.00 -3.99 -13.37
C SER A 174 11.15 -4.70 -14.10
N PHE A 175 12.28 -4.80 -13.41
CA PHE A 175 13.51 -5.44 -13.86
C PHE A 175 13.94 -6.50 -12.85
N LYS A 176 14.08 -7.74 -13.30
CA LYS A 176 14.50 -8.87 -12.48
C LYS A 176 15.98 -9.18 -12.73
N VAL A 177 16.80 -9.14 -11.70
CA VAL A 177 18.25 -9.39 -11.79
C VAL A 177 18.68 -10.49 -10.83
N PRO A 178 19.68 -11.34 -11.17
CA PRO A 178 20.24 -12.30 -10.22
C PRO A 178 20.92 -11.59 -9.04
N ALA A 179 20.69 -12.05 -7.81
CA ALA A 179 21.30 -11.48 -6.60
C ALA A 179 22.83 -11.74 -6.52
N HIS A 180 23.32 -12.72 -7.28
CA HIS A 180 24.72 -13.19 -7.25
C HIS A 180 25.64 -12.52 -8.30
N CYS A 181 25.23 -11.42 -8.92
CA CYS A 181 26.17 -10.56 -9.64
C CYS A 181 27.01 -9.76 -8.62
N GLN A 182 27.87 -10.53 -7.92
CA GLN A 182 29.03 -10.28 -7.04
C GLN A 182 29.05 -9.03 -6.13
#